data_AF-A0A251U7D4-F1
#
_entry.id   AF-A0A251U7D4-F1
#
_cell.length_a   1.000
_cell.length_b   1.000
_cell.length_c   1.000
_cell.angle_alpha   90.00
_cell.angle_beta   90.00
_cell.angle_gamma   90.00
#
_symmetry.space_group_name_H-M   'P 1'
#
loop_
_entity.id
_entity.type
_entity.pdbx_description
1 polymer ?
#
loop_
_entity_poly.entity_id
_entity_poly.type
_entity_poly.pdbx_seq_one_letter_code
_entity_poly.pdbx_strand_id
1 'polypeptide(L)'
;MSSSIPHLSVTPPLNSHTQTPTHKPFFLKPINRKKYFPAKLSFSGDGCSAAFACSTSENLIGKVGWCRREGKVNNILSYVTNPDSGSVVVVNGDASQILSAALPFVVALTAVAALTQPLTFTWVSKELYAPALGGIMLSIGIKLSIEDFALAFKRPLPLSMGFLAQYALKPALGVFVARSFGVAPMFYAGFVLMACVSGAQLSSYASFLSKGDVALSILLTSSSTIASVLFTPLLTGLLIGSVVPVDAIAMSKSILQVVLVPVTLGLVLNTYAKPVVSVLQPVMPFVAMFCTSICIGSPLAINRAQILSIEGLKLLWPVLTFHVVSFIAGYYISKLPFCRQEENVSRTISLCTGMQSSTLAGLLATQFLGSSQAVPPACSVVAMAIMGLCLASFWGNGYRIRDLLYIFSPQTDSTVSP
;
A
#
# COMPACT_ATOMS: atom_id res chain seq x y z
N MET A 1 70.66 -7.68 -14.55
CA MET A 1 69.93 -8.30 -13.44
C MET A 1 68.64 -8.87 -14.03
N SER A 2 68.44 -10.18 -14.25
CA SER A 2 68.78 -11.38 -13.45
C SER A 2 67.97 -11.42 -12.14
N SER A 3 67.29 -12.51 -11.73
CA SER A 3 67.07 -13.87 -12.30
C SER A 3 66.11 -14.67 -11.40
N SER A 4 65.37 -15.73 -11.78
CA SER A 4 64.99 -16.36 -13.07
C SER A 4 63.86 -17.40 -12.83
N ILE A 5 63.22 -17.92 -13.89
CA ILE A 5 62.22 -19.02 -13.84
C ILE A 5 62.89 -20.38 -14.18
N PRO A 6 62.43 -21.49 -13.58
CA PRO A 6 62.22 -22.78 -14.28
C PRO A 6 60.83 -23.40 -13.91
N HIS A 7 59.99 -24.09 -14.72
CA HIS A 7 60.10 -24.92 -15.95
C HIS A 7 60.98 -26.18 -15.81
N LEU A 8 60.65 -27.39 -16.28
CA LEU A 8 59.49 -27.95 -17.02
C LEU A 8 59.54 -29.51 -16.88
N SER A 9 58.41 -30.23 -16.94
CA SER A 9 58.38 -31.72 -16.96
C SER A 9 57.23 -32.28 -17.83
N VAL A 10 57.35 -33.51 -18.35
CA VAL A 10 56.60 -33.95 -19.54
C VAL A 10 56.28 -35.48 -19.61
N THR A 11 54.99 -35.82 -19.60
CA THR A 11 54.35 -37.01 -20.25
C THR A 11 54.68 -38.44 -19.69
N PRO A 12 54.28 -39.60 -20.30
CA PRO A 12 53.36 -40.55 -19.63
C PRO A 12 53.82 -42.03 -19.68
N PRO A 13 52.93 -43.01 -19.41
CA PRO A 13 52.80 -44.14 -20.35
C PRO A 13 51.36 -44.60 -20.66
N LEU A 14 51.26 -45.71 -21.41
CA LEU A 14 50.12 -46.17 -22.22
C LEU A 14 49.28 -47.31 -21.56
N ASN A 15 48.17 -47.66 -22.24
CA ASN A 15 47.33 -48.88 -22.19
C ASN A 15 45.94 -48.68 -21.55
N SER A 16 44.79 -48.69 -22.25
CA SER A 16 44.21 -49.55 -23.31
C SER A 16 43.39 -50.74 -22.79
N HIS A 17 42.05 -50.65 -22.84
CA HIS A 17 41.15 -51.81 -22.99
C HIS A 17 39.74 -51.42 -23.50
N THR A 18 39.40 -51.97 -24.68
CA THR A 18 38.08 -52.45 -25.17
C THR A 18 36.73 -51.93 -24.58
N GLN A 19 35.86 -51.44 -25.48
CA GLN A 19 34.52 -51.98 -25.87
C GLN A 19 33.62 -52.61 -24.77
N THR A 20 32.28 -52.43 -24.69
CA THR A 20 31.23 -51.80 -25.55
C THR A 20 29.94 -51.59 -24.69
N PRO A 21 28.89 -50.88 -25.14
CA PRO A 21 27.75 -50.49 -24.28
C PRO A 21 26.68 -51.59 -24.11
N THR A 22 25.98 -51.56 -22.96
CA THR A 22 24.84 -52.46 -22.67
C THR A 22 23.52 -51.71 -22.45
N HIS A 23 22.55 -51.91 -23.35
CA HIS A 23 21.14 -51.56 -23.12
C HIS A 23 20.53 -52.37 -21.95
N LYS A 24 19.60 -51.75 -21.22
CA LYS A 24 18.44 -52.39 -20.55
C LYS A 24 17.39 -51.30 -20.18
N PRO A 25 16.10 -51.62 -19.99
CA PRO A 25 15.10 -51.00 -20.85
C PRO A 25 13.94 -50.29 -20.13
N PHE A 26 13.10 -49.64 -20.94
CA PHE A 26 11.74 -49.24 -20.58
C PHE A 26 10.96 -50.38 -19.91
N PHE A 27 10.16 -50.06 -18.89
CA PHE A 27 9.07 -50.92 -18.44
C PHE A 27 7.82 -50.10 -18.10
N LEU A 28 6.76 -50.33 -18.87
CA LEU A 28 5.43 -49.77 -18.62
C LEU A 28 4.75 -50.56 -17.48
N LYS A 29 4.05 -49.87 -16.57
CA LYS A 29 3.14 -50.50 -15.60
C LYS A 29 1.68 -50.31 -16.05
N PRO A 30 0.87 -51.39 -16.13
CA PRO A 30 -0.52 -51.29 -16.57
C PRO A 30 -1.51 -50.98 -15.44
N ILE A 31 -2.53 -50.19 -15.78
CA ILE A 31 -3.97 -50.41 -15.49
C ILE A 31 -4.36 -50.76 -14.04
N ASN A 32 -5.11 -49.85 -13.38
CA ASN A 32 -6.51 -50.19 -13.07
C ASN A 32 -7.45 -48.98 -12.90
N ARG A 33 -8.70 -49.15 -13.35
CA ARG A 33 -9.83 -48.25 -13.06
C ARG A 33 -10.72 -48.92 -12.01
N LYS A 34 -11.05 -48.24 -10.90
CA LYS A 34 -12.24 -48.57 -10.12
C LYS A 34 -13.06 -47.32 -9.83
N LYS A 35 -14.33 -47.36 -10.25
CA LYS A 35 -15.37 -46.44 -9.76
C LYS A 35 -15.72 -46.85 -8.33
N TYR A 36 -16.04 -45.89 -7.48
CA TYR A 36 -16.77 -46.16 -6.23
C TYR A 36 -18.07 -45.33 -6.22
N PHE A 37 -19.19 -46.03 -6.35
CA PHE A 37 -20.49 -45.57 -5.86
C PHE A 37 -20.63 -46.04 -4.41
N PRO A 38 -21.19 -45.23 -3.50
CA PRO A 38 -22.02 -45.73 -2.41
C PRO A 38 -23.46 -45.95 -2.92
N ALA A 39 -24.15 -46.97 -2.39
CA ALA A 39 -25.56 -47.24 -2.63
C ALA A 39 -26.18 -47.93 -1.40
N LYS A 40 -27.52 -47.89 -1.27
CA LYS A 40 -28.33 -48.23 -0.07
C LYS A 40 -28.19 -47.20 1.07
N LEU A 41 -29.19 -46.92 1.92
CA LEU A 41 -30.60 -47.38 2.08
C LEU A 41 -31.44 -46.09 2.39
N SER A 42 -32.78 -46.00 2.39
CA SER A 42 -33.91 -46.95 2.32
C SER A 42 -35.13 -46.29 1.61
N PHE A 43 -36.37 -46.70 1.90
CA PHE A 43 -37.62 -46.06 1.48
C PHE A 43 -38.56 -45.76 2.66
N SER A 44 -39.25 -44.62 2.59
CA SER A 44 -40.61 -44.24 3.06
C SER A 44 -40.83 -42.80 2.53
N GLY A 45 -41.97 -42.36 1.99
CA GLY A 45 -43.36 -42.80 2.17
C GLY A 45 -44.00 -41.97 3.29
N ASP A 46 -44.97 -41.07 3.09
CA ASP A 46 -45.67 -40.59 1.88
C ASP A 46 -46.08 -39.10 2.08
N GLY A 47 -46.64 -38.40 1.09
CA GLY A 47 -47.39 -37.16 1.37
C GLY A 47 -47.57 -36.11 0.26
N CYS A 48 -48.72 -36.16 -0.41
CA CYS A 48 -49.44 -35.05 -1.10
C CYS A 48 -48.74 -34.09 -2.07
N SER A 49 -49.22 -34.14 -3.32
CA SER A 49 -49.04 -33.16 -4.39
C SER A 49 -49.58 -31.75 -4.07
N ALA A 50 -48.89 -30.73 -4.58
CA ALA A 50 -49.54 -29.60 -5.25
C ALA A 50 -48.59 -29.02 -6.30
N ALA A 51 -48.97 -29.06 -7.57
CA ALA A 51 -48.24 -28.41 -8.65
C ALA A 51 -49.04 -27.23 -9.18
N PHE A 52 -48.41 -26.07 -9.32
CA PHE A 52 -48.79 -25.08 -10.32
C PHE A 52 -47.54 -24.37 -10.83
N ALA A 53 -47.47 -24.18 -12.14
CA ALA A 53 -46.34 -23.57 -12.82
C ALA A 53 -46.69 -22.15 -13.28
N CYS A 54 -45.68 -21.29 -13.33
CA CYS A 54 -45.59 -20.31 -14.41
C CYS A 54 -44.13 -20.03 -14.74
N SER A 55 -43.84 -19.86 -16.03
CA SER A 55 -42.53 -19.51 -16.56
C SER A 55 -42.70 -18.29 -17.45
N THR A 56 -41.77 -17.35 -17.41
CA THR A 56 -41.66 -16.32 -18.45
C THR A 56 -40.23 -15.82 -18.63
N SER A 57 -39.80 -15.84 -19.89
CA SER A 57 -38.71 -15.05 -20.51
C SER A 57 -37.29 -15.14 -19.93
N GLU A 58 -36.38 -15.59 -20.79
CA GLU A 58 -34.93 -15.51 -20.61
C GLU A 58 -34.39 -14.08 -20.80
N ASN A 59 -33.13 -13.86 -20.41
CA ASN A 59 -32.26 -12.94 -21.16
C ASN A 59 -30.80 -13.44 -21.07
N LEU A 60 -30.18 -13.73 -22.21
CA LEU A 60 -29.00 -14.58 -22.31
C LEU A 60 -27.79 -13.79 -22.84
N ILE A 61 -26.88 -13.39 -21.94
CA ILE A 61 -25.66 -12.66 -22.31
C ILE A 61 -24.40 -13.30 -21.68
N GLY A 62 -23.54 -13.83 -22.55
CA GLY A 62 -22.08 -13.77 -22.45
C GLY A 62 -21.38 -14.15 -21.13
N LYS A 63 -21.43 -15.42 -20.71
CA LYS A 63 -20.47 -15.94 -19.71
C LYS A 63 -19.06 -16.10 -20.31
N VAL A 64 -18.25 -15.04 -20.25
CA VAL A 64 -16.78 -15.17 -20.42
C VAL A 64 -16.21 -15.87 -19.18
N GLY A 65 -15.73 -17.10 -19.34
CA GLY A 65 -15.29 -17.94 -18.23
C GLY A 65 -13.99 -17.46 -17.58
N TRP A 66 -14.08 -16.77 -16.44
CA TRP A 66 -12.93 -16.55 -15.56
C TRP A 66 -12.71 -17.78 -14.66
N CYS A 67 -11.51 -18.35 -14.69
CA CYS A 67 -11.11 -19.43 -13.78
C CYS A 67 -11.00 -18.92 -12.34
N ARG A 68 -12.12 -18.98 -11.61
CA ARG A 68 -12.19 -18.73 -10.16
C ARG A 68 -11.39 -19.78 -9.40
N ARG A 69 -10.10 -19.53 -9.20
CA ARG A 69 -9.26 -20.33 -8.30
C ARG A 69 -9.60 -19.96 -6.86
N GLU A 70 -10.53 -20.69 -6.26
CA GLU A 70 -10.82 -20.55 -4.83
C GLU A 70 -9.55 -20.87 -4.03
N GLY A 71 -8.99 -19.85 -3.40
CA GLY A 71 -7.92 -20.03 -2.42
C GLY A 71 -8.47 -20.83 -1.25
N LYS A 72 -7.92 -22.03 -1.02
CA LYS A 72 -8.41 -22.96 0.02
C LYS A 72 -8.00 -22.49 1.42
N VAL A 73 -8.62 -21.41 1.89
CA VAL A 73 -8.48 -20.87 3.24
C VAL A 73 -9.21 -21.79 4.21
N ASN A 74 -8.52 -22.84 4.65
CA ASN A 74 -8.83 -23.66 5.83
C ASN A 74 -7.69 -24.69 6.03
N ASN A 75 -6.63 -24.30 6.76
CA ASN A 75 -5.74 -25.21 7.54
C ASN A 75 -4.65 -24.46 8.34
N ILE A 76 -5.02 -23.52 9.24
CA ILE A 76 -4.12 -23.06 10.32
C ILE A 76 -4.90 -22.92 11.63
N LEU A 77 -5.40 -24.03 12.16
CA LEU A 77 -5.58 -24.20 13.61
C LEU A 77 -5.71 -25.69 13.99
N SER A 78 -4.59 -26.31 14.37
CA SER A 78 -4.58 -27.62 15.03
C SER A 78 -3.37 -27.70 15.95
N TYR A 79 -3.60 -27.50 17.25
CA TYR A 79 -2.54 -27.53 18.25
C TYR A 79 -2.14 -28.98 18.55
N VAL A 80 -1.11 -29.47 17.86
CA VAL A 80 -0.53 -30.81 18.08
C VAL A 80 0.93 -30.63 18.46
N THR A 81 1.21 -30.61 19.75
CA THR A 81 2.57 -30.68 20.28
C THR A 81 3.11 -32.11 20.09
N ASN A 82 4.16 -32.25 19.30
CA ASN A 82 4.97 -33.46 19.24
C ASN A 82 6.44 -33.04 19.42
N PRO A 83 7.14 -33.49 20.47
CA PRO A 83 8.58 -33.27 20.59
C PRO A 83 9.33 -34.11 19.54
N ASP A 84 10.56 -33.71 19.23
CA ASP A 84 11.54 -34.33 18.32
C ASP A 84 11.58 -33.85 16.86
N SER A 85 12.00 -32.60 16.66
CA SER A 85 13.02 -32.24 15.63
C SER A 85 13.40 -30.77 15.71
N GLY A 86 14.70 -30.48 15.82
CA GLY A 86 15.21 -29.11 15.95
C GLY A 86 15.19 -28.33 14.63
N SER A 87 14.07 -27.68 14.29
CA SER A 87 14.04 -26.65 13.24
C SER A 87 13.11 -25.48 13.61
N VAL A 88 13.69 -24.28 13.77
CA VAL A 88 12.94 -23.08 14.18
C VAL A 88 12.31 -22.44 12.94
N VAL A 89 11.09 -22.88 12.59
CA VAL A 89 10.30 -22.25 11.52
C VAL A 89 9.69 -20.95 12.04
N VAL A 90 10.37 -19.83 11.78
CA VAL A 90 9.91 -18.49 12.19
C VAL A 90 8.65 -18.09 11.40
N VAL A 91 7.56 -17.83 12.13
CA VAL A 91 6.28 -17.39 11.56
C VAL A 91 6.37 -15.92 11.13
N ASN A 92 6.79 -15.70 9.88
CA ASN A 92 7.01 -14.35 9.33
C ASN A 92 5.73 -13.51 9.08
N GLY A 93 4.54 -14.08 9.23
CA GLY A 93 3.27 -13.37 9.02
C GLY A 93 3.03 -12.32 10.10
N ASP A 94 2.95 -12.75 11.35
CA ASP A 94 2.34 -11.99 12.45
C ASP A 94 3.14 -10.74 12.81
N ALA A 95 4.47 -10.87 12.95
CA ALA A 95 5.36 -9.75 13.29
C ALA A 95 5.25 -8.58 12.29
N SER A 96 5.07 -8.88 11.00
CA SER A 96 4.92 -7.85 9.96
C SER A 96 3.61 -7.07 10.09
N GLN A 97 2.53 -7.73 10.50
CA GLN A 97 1.20 -7.12 10.67
C GLN A 97 1.10 -6.36 12.00
N ILE A 98 1.59 -6.94 13.10
CA ILE A 98 1.68 -6.29 14.42
C ILE A 98 2.46 -4.97 14.33
N LEU A 99 3.56 -4.95 13.59
CA LEU A 99 4.40 -3.76 13.47
C LEU A 99 3.81 -2.71 12.49
N SER A 100 3.02 -3.15 11.50
CA SER A 100 2.15 -2.24 10.73
C SER A 100 1.00 -1.66 11.56
N ALA A 101 0.48 -2.40 12.55
CA ALA A 101 -0.50 -1.93 13.52
C ALA A 101 0.10 -0.96 14.56
N ALA A 102 1.42 -1.00 14.81
CA ALA A 102 2.13 -0.10 15.71
C ALA A 102 2.44 1.28 15.09
N LEU A 103 2.69 1.35 13.77
CA LEU A 103 3.06 2.58 13.07
C LEU A 103 2.10 3.78 13.30
N PRO A 104 0.77 3.63 13.40
CA PRO A 104 -0.15 4.73 13.72
C PRO A 104 0.06 5.32 15.12
N PHE A 105 0.34 4.47 16.10
CA PHE A 105 0.67 4.90 17.46
C PHE A 105 2.01 5.63 17.48
N VAL A 106 3.00 5.17 16.70
CA VAL A 106 4.27 5.89 16.53
C VAL A 106 4.05 7.28 15.91
N VAL A 107 3.22 7.41 14.87
CA VAL A 107 2.86 8.71 14.27
C VAL A 107 2.22 9.65 15.30
N ALA A 108 1.24 9.16 16.06
CA ALA A 108 0.55 9.95 17.08
C ALA A 108 1.47 10.37 18.25
N LEU A 109 2.24 9.43 18.80
CA LEU A 109 3.19 9.70 19.89
C LEU A 109 4.31 10.65 19.45
N THR A 110 4.84 10.48 18.24
CA THR A 110 5.81 11.42 17.63
C THR A 110 5.23 12.83 17.55
N ALA A 111 3.99 12.98 17.08
CA ALA A 111 3.36 14.27 16.93
C ALA A 111 3.10 14.97 18.27
N VAL A 112 2.62 14.23 19.28
CA VAL A 112 2.44 14.75 20.64
C VAL A 112 3.78 15.14 21.25
N ALA A 113 4.81 14.31 21.13
CA ALA A 113 6.14 14.60 21.66
C ALA A 113 6.78 15.83 20.97
N ALA A 114 6.69 15.96 19.65
CA ALA A 114 7.23 17.10 18.91
C ALA A 114 6.53 18.44 19.24
N LEU A 115 5.23 18.42 19.53
CA LEU A 115 4.46 19.62 19.87
C LEU A 115 4.53 20.00 21.37
N THR A 116 4.74 19.02 22.26
CA THR A 116 4.90 19.28 23.70
C THR A 116 6.36 19.55 24.10
N GLN A 117 7.31 18.80 23.54
CA GLN A 117 8.74 18.86 23.82
C GLN A 117 9.55 18.94 22.51
N PRO A 118 9.58 20.11 21.82
CA PRO A 118 10.22 20.23 20.51
C PRO A 118 11.73 19.88 20.52
N LEU A 119 12.42 20.06 21.65
CA LEU A 119 13.83 19.71 21.82
C LEU A 119 14.15 18.24 21.46
N THR A 120 13.17 17.34 21.63
CA THR A 120 13.27 15.92 21.27
C THR A 120 13.47 15.68 19.76
N PHE A 121 13.17 16.66 18.90
CA PHE A 121 13.28 16.56 17.44
C PHE A 121 13.96 17.74 16.73
N THR A 122 14.21 18.88 17.39
CA THR A 122 14.92 20.02 16.77
C THR A 122 16.41 19.74 16.50
N TRP A 123 17.00 18.71 17.11
CA TRP A 123 18.38 18.27 16.81
C TRP A 123 18.51 17.62 15.42
N VAL A 124 17.40 17.17 14.83
CA VAL A 124 17.38 16.58 13.49
C VAL A 124 17.66 17.66 12.46
N SER A 125 18.86 17.64 11.86
CA SER A 125 19.21 18.54 10.76
C SER A 125 18.38 18.25 9.51
N LYS A 126 18.20 19.25 8.64
CA LYS A 126 17.51 19.10 7.35
C LYS A 126 18.14 18.03 6.46
N GLU A 127 19.44 17.79 6.63
CA GLU A 127 20.21 16.80 5.87
C GLU A 127 19.77 15.36 6.17
N LEU A 128 19.36 15.07 7.42
CA LEU A 128 18.90 13.74 7.83
C LEU A 128 17.56 13.33 7.22
N TYR A 129 16.78 14.27 6.68
CA TYR A 129 15.45 13.98 6.12
C TYR A 129 15.52 13.10 4.87
N ALA A 130 16.47 13.36 3.97
CA ALA A 130 16.62 12.60 2.74
C ALA A 130 17.08 11.14 3.02
N PRO A 131 18.11 10.90 3.85
CA PRO A 131 18.43 9.56 4.35
C PRO A 131 17.29 8.88 5.10
N ALA A 132 16.55 9.61 5.95
CA ALA A 132 15.42 9.03 6.69
C ALA A 132 14.28 8.60 5.76
N LEU A 133 13.85 9.47 4.82
CA LEU A 133 12.85 9.07 3.83
C LEU A 133 13.36 7.94 2.93
N GLY A 134 14.64 7.97 2.54
CA GLY A 134 15.29 6.88 1.82
C GLY A 134 15.26 5.55 2.59
N GLY A 135 15.45 5.57 3.91
CA GLY A 135 15.32 4.39 4.78
C GLY A 135 13.89 3.83 4.84
N ILE A 136 12.89 4.71 4.91
CA ILE A 136 11.47 4.32 4.80
C ILE A 136 11.21 3.65 3.44
N MET A 137 11.71 4.26 2.36
CA MET A 137 11.50 3.83 0.97
C MET A 137 12.24 2.51 0.65
N LEU A 138 13.43 2.30 1.20
CA LEU A 138 14.15 1.02 1.18
C LEU A 138 13.37 -0.09 1.91
N SER A 139 12.73 0.25 3.05
CA SER A 139 11.84 -0.68 3.77
C SER A 139 10.55 -1.01 3.01
N ILE A 140 10.16 -0.23 1.99
CA ILE A 140 9.15 -0.65 1.00
C ILE A 140 9.79 -1.61 0.02
N GLY A 141 10.87 -1.18 -0.65
CA GLY A 141 11.49 -1.92 -1.76
C GLY A 141 11.84 -3.36 -1.40
N ILE A 142 12.39 -3.59 -0.21
CA ILE A 142 12.75 -4.93 0.31
C ILE A 142 11.53 -5.87 0.45
N LYS A 143 10.30 -5.33 0.51
CA LYS A 143 9.05 -6.11 0.56
C LYS A 143 8.36 -6.26 -0.80
N LEU A 144 8.80 -5.54 -1.84
CA LEU A 144 8.20 -5.61 -3.18
C LEU A 144 8.80 -6.77 -4.00
N SER A 145 8.01 -7.37 -4.87
CA SER A 145 8.45 -8.37 -5.85
C SER A 145 8.22 -7.92 -7.29
N ILE A 146 8.93 -8.53 -8.24
CA ILE A 146 8.65 -8.34 -9.68
C ILE A 146 7.28 -8.94 -10.06
N GLU A 147 6.82 -9.94 -9.31
CA GLU A 147 5.52 -10.60 -9.50
C GLU A 147 4.34 -9.64 -9.19
N ASP A 148 4.50 -8.73 -8.24
CA ASP A 148 3.57 -7.62 -7.99
C ASP A 148 3.44 -6.75 -9.24
N PHE A 149 4.55 -6.23 -9.77
CA PHE A 149 4.51 -5.42 -11.01
C PHE A 149 3.90 -6.19 -12.19
N ALA A 150 4.14 -7.50 -12.31
CA ALA A 150 3.49 -8.35 -13.30
C ALA A 150 1.97 -8.57 -13.05
N LEU A 151 1.49 -8.43 -11.81
CA LEU A 151 0.07 -8.45 -11.45
C LEU A 151 -0.61 -7.11 -11.77
N ALA A 152 0.11 -5.99 -11.71
CA ALA A 152 -0.39 -4.66 -12.11
C ALA A 152 -0.92 -4.65 -13.54
N PHE A 153 -0.12 -5.17 -14.49
CA PHE A 153 -0.50 -5.28 -15.91
C PHE A 153 -1.69 -6.21 -16.15
N LYS A 154 -2.01 -7.13 -15.22
CA LYS A 154 -3.17 -8.03 -15.31
C LYS A 154 -4.47 -7.40 -14.80
N ARG A 155 -4.42 -6.24 -14.13
CA ARG A 155 -5.58 -5.53 -13.57
C ARG A 155 -5.56 -4.04 -13.95
N PRO A 156 -5.53 -3.70 -15.26
CA PRO A 156 -5.34 -2.32 -15.71
C PRO A 156 -6.47 -1.38 -15.30
N LEU A 157 -7.73 -1.81 -15.36
CA LEU A 157 -8.87 -0.91 -15.11
C LEU A 157 -8.94 -0.42 -13.64
N PRO A 158 -8.86 -1.29 -12.60
CA PRO A 158 -8.75 -0.83 -11.21
C PRO A 158 -7.54 0.10 -10.98
N LEU A 159 -6.39 -0.23 -11.61
CA LEU A 159 -5.15 0.51 -11.47
C LEU A 159 -5.23 1.91 -12.08
N SER A 160 -5.73 2.03 -13.32
CA SER A 160 -5.94 3.31 -14.01
C SER A 160 -6.94 4.20 -13.28
N MET A 161 -8.00 3.63 -12.70
CA MET A 161 -8.94 4.38 -11.85
C MET A 161 -8.25 4.93 -10.59
N GLY A 162 -7.36 4.13 -9.98
CA GLY A 162 -6.50 4.59 -8.89
C GLY A 162 -5.53 5.71 -9.29
N PHE A 163 -4.87 5.60 -10.44
CA PHE A 163 -3.98 6.64 -10.97
C PHE A 163 -4.72 7.95 -11.25
N LEU A 164 -5.90 7.87 -11.88
CA LEU A 164 -6.76 9.03 -12.13
C LEU A 164 -7.21 9.69 -10.82
N ALA A 165 -7.54 8.88 -9.80
CA ALA A 165 -7.85 9.37 -8.46
C ALA A 165 -6.63 10.06 -7.81
N GLN A 166 -5.43 9.50 -7.97
CA GLN A 166 -4.18 9.97 -7.35
C GLN A 166 -3.64 11.26 -7.97
N TYR A 167 -3.68 11.42 -9.31
CA TYR A 167 -2.96 12.47 -10.05
C TYR A 167 -3.83 13.42 -10.87
N ALA A 168 -5.15 13.23 -10.94
CA ALA A 168 -6.08 14.22 -11.49
C ALA A 168 -7.09 14.68 -10.44
N LEU A 169 -7.83 13.74 -9.84
CA LEU A 169 -8.87 14.05 -8.84
C LEU A 169 -8.27 14.68 -7.57
N LYS A 170 -7.28 14.02 -6.93
CA LYS A 170 -6.71 14.50 -5.66
C LYS A 170 -6.05 15.90 -5.79
N PRO A 171 -5.25 16.22 -6.82
CA PRO A 171 -4.74 17.59 -7.02
C PRO A 171 -5.86 18.62 -7.23
N ALA A 172 -6.89 18.28 -8.01
CA ALA A 172 -8.04 19.17 -8.23
C ALA A 172 -8.83 19.43 -6.93
N LEU A 173 -9.06 18.39 -6.11
CA LEU A 173 -9.64 18.53 -4.78
C LEU A 173 -8.78 19.37 -3.84
N GLY A 174 -7.45 19.23 -3.92
CA GLY A 174 -6.50 20.06 -3.16
C GLY A 174 -6.64 21.55 -3.48
N VAL A 175 -6.62 21.92 -4.76
CA VAL A 175 -6.79 23.31 -5.20
C VAL A 175 -8.19 23.84 -4.87
N PHE A 176 -9.23 23.01 -5.03
CA PHE A 176 -10.61 23.37 -4.67
C PHE A 176 -10.75 23.68 -3.18
N VAL A 177 -10.37 22.75 -2.30
CA VAL A 177 -10.46 22.93 -0.84
C VAL A 177 -9.57 24.08 -0.36
N ALA A 178 -8.36 24.23 -0.90
CA ALA A 178 -7.47 25.34 -0.56
C ALA A 178 -8.10 26.72 -0.86
N ARG A 179 -8.84 26.84 -1.97
CA ARG A 179 -9.56 28.06 -2.35
C ARG A 179 -10.84 28.26 -1.54
N SER A 180 -11.66 27.21 -1.38
CA SER A 180 -12.94 27.29 -0.64
C SER A 180 -12.78 27.68 0.83
N PHE A 181 -11.66 27.30 1.47
CA PHE A 181 -11.35 27.65 2.86
C PHE A 181 -10.44 28.89 3.00
N GLY A 182 -10.02 29.50 1.89
CA GLY A 182 -9.11 30.66 1.92
C GLY A 182 -7.77 30.37 2.60
N VAL A 183 -7.13 29.24 2.28
CA VAL A 183 -5.85 28.82 2.88
C VAL A 183 -4.80 29.92 2.72
N ALA A 184 -4.20 30.33 3.86
CA ALA A 184 -3.24 31.43 3.91
C ALA A 184 -2.07 31.24 2.91
N PRO A 185 -1.58 32.30 2.22
CA PRO A 185 -0.53 32.16 1.19
C PRO A 185 0.75 31.46 1.67
N MET A 186 1.11 31.63 2.95
CA MET A 186 2.26 30.95 3.59
C MET A 186 2.14 29.43 3.71
N PHE A 187 0.94 28.88 3.46
CA PHE A 187 0.60 27.45 3.50
C PHE A 187 0.02 26.91 2.18
N TYR A 188 -0.45 27.78 1.28
CA TYR A 188 -1.14 27.37 0.04
C TYR A 188 -0.28 26.44 -0.84
N ALA A 189 0.99 26.79 -1.05
CA ALA A 189 1.88 26.00 -1.88
C ALA A 189 2.19 24.63 -1.27
N GLY A 190 2.37 24.57 0.05
CA GLY A 190 2.51 23.33 0.80
C GLY A 190 1.27 22.43 0.71
N PHE A 191 0.08 23.03 0.77
CA PHE A 191 -1.20 22.32 0.70
C PHE A 191 -1.47 21.75 -0.69
N VAL A 192 -1.15 22.47 -1.76
CA VAL A 192 -1.33 21.97 -3.12
C VAL A 192 -0.23 20.96 -3.50
N LEU A 193 1.02 21.14 -3.07
CA LEU A 193 2.08 20.12 -3.21
C LEU A 193 1.70 18.82 -2.47
N MET A 194 1.18 18.96 -1.24
CA MET A 194 0.60 17.86 -0.47
C MET A 194 -0.46 17.13 -1.30
N ALA A 195 -1.35 17.83 -2.00
CA ALA A 195 -2.32 17.18 -2.89
C ALA A 195 -1.72 16.55 -4.17
N CYS A 196 -0.43 16.77 -4.50
CA CYS A 196 0.23 16.29 -5.72
C CYS A 196 1.18 15.08 -5.52
N VAL A 197 1.49 14.64 -4.29
CA VAL A 197 2.35 13.45 -4.03
C VAL A 197 1.61 12.12 -4.21
N SER A 198 2.37 11.01 -4.32
CA SER A 198 1.86 9.63 -4.37
C SER A 198 1.13 9.18 -3.09
N GLY A 199 0.56 7.97 -3.12
CA GLY A 199 -0.14 7.32 -2.00
C GLY A 199 0.77 7.01 -0.79
N ALA A 200 0.15 6.83 0.39
CA ALA A 200 0.86 6.41 1.59
C ALA A 200 1.04 4.88 1.64
N GLN A 201 2.18 4.41 2.15
CA GLN A 201 2.37 3.01 2.56
C GLN A 201 1.26 2.53 3.50
N LEU A 202 0.82 3.38 4.43
CA LEU A 202 -0.21 3.08 5.42
C LEU A 202 -1.57 2.70 4.78
N SER A 203 -1.81 3.09 3.52
CA SER A 203 -3.00 2.66 2.77
C SER A 203 -3.07 1.14 2.55
N SER A 204 -1.93 0.44 2.52
CA SER A 204 -1.89 -1.03 2.37
C SER A 204 -2.34 -1.75 3.65
N TYR A 205 -1.88 -1.30 4.81
CA TYR A 205 -2.35 -1.79 6.11
C TYR A 205 -3.82 -1.41 6.36
N ALA A 206 -4.23 -0.19 5.99
CA ALA A 206 -5.64 0.20 6.03
C ALA A 206 -6.50 -0.66 5.08
N SER A 207 -5.99 -1.01 3.90
CA SER A 207 -6.69 -1.90 2.95
C SER A 207 -6.85 -3.30 3.54
N PHE A 208 -5.84 -3.83 4.22
CA PHE A 208 -5.94 -5.10 4.97
C PHE A 208 -7.01 -5.02 6.08
N LEU A 209 -6.92 -4.01 6.94
CA LEU A 209 -7.86 -3.79 8.04
C LEU A 209 -9.32 -3.65 7.56
N SER A 210 -9.54 -2.97 6.42
CA SER A 210 -10.85 -2.75 5.81
C SER A 210 -11.47 -3.96 5.09
N LYS A 211 -10.76 -5.10 5.03
CA LYS A 211 -11.08 -6.26 4.16
C LYS A 211 -11.16 -5.84 2.68
N GLY A 212 -10.28 -4.92 2.29
CA GLY A 212 -10.10 -4.41 0.94
C GLY A 212 -9.15 -5.25 0.08
N ASP A 213 -8.90 -4.78 -1.14
CA ASP A 213 -7.94 -5.38 -2.06
C ASP A 213 -6.51 -4.92 -1.73
N VAL A 214 -5.84 -5.68 -0.85
CA VAL A 214 -4.48 -5.37 -0.36
C VAL A 214 -3.46 -5.38 -1.50
N ALA A 215 -3.59 -6.32 -2.43
CA ALA A 215 -2.72 -6.40 -3.61
C ALA A 215 -2.83 -5.11 -4.42
N LEU A 216 -4.03 -4.69 -4.81
CA LEU A 216 -4.23 -3.44 -5.54
C LEU A 216 -3.66 -2.21 -4.79
N SER A 217 -3.70 -2.18 -3.46
CA SER A 217 -3.11 -1.09 -2.68
C SER A 217 -1.59 -1.04 -2.80
N ILE A 218 -0.92 -2.19 -2.68
CA ILE A 218 0.54 -2.30 -2.87
C ILE A 218 0.93 -1.92 -4.29
N LEU A 219 0.17 -2.39 -5.29
CA LEU A 219 0.40 -2.09 -6.70
C LEU A 219 0.27 -0.59 -6.97
N LEU A 220 -0.87 0.01 -6.61
CA LEU A 220 -1.15 1.42 -6.82
C LEU A 220 -0.16 2.33 -6.08
N THR A 221 0.20 1.99 -4.84
CA THR A 221 1.20 2.75 -4.06
C THR A 221 2.58 2.66 -4.72
N SER A 222 3.00 1.48 -5.18
CA SER A 222 4.31 1.28 -5.80
C SER A 222 4.40 1.97 -7.17
N SER A 223 3.39 1.79 -8.02
CA SER A 223 3.35 2.37 -9.35
C SER A 223 3.17 3.89 -9.32
N SER A 224 2.37 4.44 -8.41
CA SER A 224 2.27 5.89 -8.23
C SER A 224 3.57 6.46 -7.65
N THR A 225 4.23 5.76 -6.73
CA THR A 225 5.54 6.18 -6.21
C THR A 225 6.60 6.26 -7.30
N ILE A 226 6.65 5.32 -8.25
CA ILE A 226 7.51 5.43 -9.44
C ILE A 226 7.11 6.64 -10.31
N ALA A 227 5.82 6.79 -10.60
CA ALA A 227 5.30 7.90 -11.42
C ALA A 227 5.49 9.29 -10.79
N SER A 228 5.61 9.37 -9.45
CA SER A 228 5.75 10.62 -8.71
C SER A 228 6.94 11.47 -9.15
N VAL A 229 8.03 10.83 -9.63
CA VAL A 229 9.22 11.50 -10.20
C VAL A 229 8.86 12.47 -11.32
N LEU A 230 7.82 12.16 -12.10
CA LEU A 230 7.34 12.99 -13.21
C LEU A 230 6.08 13.77 -12.84
N PHE A 231 5.07 13.10 -12.27
CA PHE A 231 3.76 13.71 -12.03
C PHE A 231 3.79 14.74 -10.91
N THR A 232 4.48 14.51 -9.79
CA THR A 232 4.46 15.44 -8.66
C THR A 232 5.10 16.79 -9.01
N PRO A 233 6.30 16.88 -9.63
CA PRO A 233 6.88 18.15 -10.02
C PRO A 233 6.10 18.86 -11.13
N LEU A 234 5.58 18.12 -12.12
CA LEU A 234 4.76 18.68 -13.20
C LEU A 234 3.47 19.31 -12.66
N LEU A 235 2.73 18.60 -11.79
CA LEU A 235 1.52 19.11 -11.16
C LEU A 235 1.82 20.28 -10.20
N THR A 236 2.93 20.22 -9.46
CA THR A 236 3.37 21.31 -8.58
C THR A 236 3.71 22.57 -9.37
N GLY A 237 4.43 22.45 -10.50
CA GLY A 237 4.70 23.56 -11.41
C GLY A 237 3.43 24.13 -12.02
N LEU A 238 2.53 23.27 -12.51
CA LEU A 238 1.26 23.66 -13.14
C LEU A 238 0.30 24.40 -12.18
N LEU A 239 0.17 23.92 -10.95
CA LEU A 239 -0.85 24.39 -10.00
C LEU A 239 -0.35 25.47 -9.03
N ILE A 240 0.97 25.67 -8.94
CA ILE A 240 1.62 26.52 -7.92
C ILE A 240 2.74 27.42 -8.48
N GLY A 241 3.25 27.16 -9.69
CA GLY A 241 4.37 27.91 -10.28
C GLY A 241 4.11 29.41 -10.52
N SER A 242 2.84 29.85 -10.46
CA SER A 242 2.44 31.27 -10.47
C SER A 242 2.46 31.95 -9.09
N VAL A 243 2.70 31.19 -8.01
CA VAL A 243 2.70 31.66 -6.61
C VAL A 243 4.07 31.54 -5.97
N VAL A 244 4.83 30.49 -6.32
CA VAL A 244 6.19 30.21 -5.83
C VAL A 244 7.03 29.73 -7.01
N PRO A 245 8.31 30.16 -7.17
CA PRO A 245 9.19 29.60 -8.19
C PRO A 245 9.43 28.10 -7.95
N VAL A 246 8.96 27.26 -8.87
CA VAL A 246 9.08 25.79 -8.79
C VAL A 246 10.15 25.30 -9.78
N ASP A 247 11.32 24.89 -9.27
CA ASP A 247 12.26 24.08 -10.06
C ASP A 247 11.77 22.63 -10.12
N ALA A 248 10.94 22.34 -11.12
CA ALA A 248 10.43 21.00 -11.36
C ALA A 248 11.55 19.97 -11.67
N ILE A 249 12.68 20.40 -12.23
CA ILE A 249 13.79 19.51 -12.60
C ILE A 249 14.57 19.10 -11.34
N ALA A 250 14.86 20.04 -10.44
CA ALA A 250 15.48 19.73 -9.15
C ALA A 250 14.53 18.93 -8.23
N MET A 251 13.23 19.22 -8.24
CA MET A 251 12.23 18.38 -7.58
C MET A 251 12.24 16.94 -8.14
N SER A 252 12.18 16.74 -9.47
CA SER A 252 12.28 15.41 -10.08
C SER A 252 13.56 14.68 -9.69
N LYS A 253 14.71 15.37 -9.65
CA LYS A 253 15.99 14.79 -9.20
C LYS A 253 15.95 14.37 -7.72
N SER A 254 15.37 15.18 -6.84
CA SER A 254 15.21 14.84 -5.42
C SER A 254 14.31 13.62 -5.23
N ILE A 255 13.16 13.55 -5.90
CA ILE A 255 12.28 12.36 -5.84
C ILE A 255 12.99 11.12 -6.40
N LEU A 256 13.68 11.25 -7.54
CA LEU A 256 14.47 10.16 -8.13
C LEU A 256 15.51 9.60 -7.14
N GLN A 257 16.27 10.47 -6.47
CA GLN A 257 17.34 10.09 -5.54
C GLN A 257 16.83 9.58 -4.19
N VAL A 258 15.80 10.20 -3.62
CA VAL A 258 15.32 9.91 -2.25
C VAL A 258 14.24 8.84 -2.22
N VAL A 259 13.49 8.67 -3.30
CA VAL A 259 12.35 7.73 -3.38
C VAL A 259 12.66 6.58 -4.33
N LEU A 260 12.93 6.85 -5.60
CA LEU A 260 13.02 5.77 -6.60
C LEU A 260 14.27 4.91 -6.39
N VAL A 261 15.45 5.50 -6.20
CA VAL A 261 16.70 4.75 -5.98
C VAL A 261 16.61 3.78 -4.77
N PRO A 262 16.15 4.19 -3.57
CA PRO A 262 15.98 3.27 -2.45
C PRO A 262 14.91 2.19 -2.67
N VAL A 263 13.78 2.50 -3.33
CA VAL A 263 12.78 1.49 -3.70
C VAL A 263 13.36 0.46 -4.67
N THR A 264 14.07 0.90 -5.72
CA THR A 264 14.67 -0.03 -6.70
C THR A 264 15.80 -0.85 -6.09
N LEU A 265 16.63 -0.27 -5.21
CA LEU A 265 17.66 -1.00 -4.49
C LEU A 265 17.05 -2.10 -3.62
N GLY A 266 15.98 -1.79 -2.88
CA GLY A 266 15.26 -2.78 -2.07
C GLY A 266 14.66 -3.92 -2.90
N LEU A 267 14.04 -3.60 -4.04
CA LEU A 267 13.48 -4.58 -4.97
C LEU A 267 14.56 -5.48 -5.58
N VAL A 268 15.71 -4.92 -5.94
CA VAL A 268 16.89 -5.67 -6.43
C VAL A 268 17.43 -6.58 -5.33
N LEU A 269 17.53 -6.12 -4.08
CA LEU A 269 17.95 -6.94 -2.94
C LEU A 269 16.97 -8.10 -2.69
N ASN A 270 15.65 -7.87 -2.74
CA ASN A 270 14.65 -8.94 -2.58
C ASN A 270 14.65 -9.94 -3.75
N THR A 271 14.96 -9.48 -4.96
CA THR A 271 15.04 -10.33 -6.16
C THR A 271 16.27 -11.23 -6.12
N TYR A 272 17.46 -10.66 -5.92
CA TYR A 272 18.74 -11.34 -6.13
C TYR A 272 19.52 -11.68 -4.85
N ALA A 273 19.34 -10.91 -3.76
CA ALA A 273 20.11 -11.03 -2.52
C ALA A 273 19.26 -11.57 -1.35
N LYS A 274 18.42 -12.58 -1.61
CA LYS A 274 17.48 -13.17 -0.64
C LYS A 274 18.09 -13.51 0.74
N PRO A 275 19.32 -14.05 0.86
CA PRO A 275 19.95 -14.26 2.18
C PRO A 275 20.16 -12.98 2.98
N VAL A 276 20.52 -11.87 2.32
CA VAL A 276 20.66 -10.54 2.95
C VAL A 276 19.29 -10.04 3.39
N VAL A 277 18.26 -10.19 2.54
CA VAL A 277 16.89 -9.79 2.89
C VAL A 277 16.32 -10.61 4.05
N SER A 278 16.61 -11.90 4.18
CA SER A 278 16.17 -12.68 5.35
C SER A 278 16.75 -12.18 6.68
N VAL A 279 17.92 -11.52 6.67
CA VAL A 279 18.52 -10.89 7.86
C VAL A 279 17.98 -9.47 8.08
N LEU A 280 17.77 -8.70 7.01
CA LEU A 280 17.26 -7.33 7.11
C LEU A 280 15.76 -7.25 7.42
N GLN A 281 14.93 -8.13 6.86
CA GLN A 281 13.47 -8.05 6.89
C GLN A 281 12.85 -7.92 8.30
N PRO A 282 13.35 -8.60 9.36
CA PRO A 282 12.88 -8.39 10.73
C PRO A 282 13.18 -6.99 11.28
N VAL A 283 14.28 -6.36 10.84
CA VAL A 283 14.78 -5.08 11.35
C VAL A 283 14.24 -3.89 10.55
N MET A 284 14.07 -4.02 9.23
CA MET A 284 13.55 -2.96 8.35
C MET A 284 12.30 -2.23 8.85
N PRO A 285 11.25 -2.88 9.39
CA PRO A 285 10.09 -2.15 9.91
C PRO A 285 10.38 -1.32 11.17
N PHE A 286 11.35 -1.69 12.02
CA PHE A 286 11.81 -0.81 13.11
C PHE A 286 12.54 0.41 12.57
N VAL A 287 13.40 0.23 11.56
CA VAL A 287 14.05 1.34 10.82
C VAL A 287 13.00 2.26 10.22
N ALA A 288 11.97 1.71 9.57
CA ALA A 288 10.87 2.48 9.00
C ALA A 288 10.11 3.30 10.04
N MET A 289 9.81 2.75 11.23
CA MET A 289 9.18 3.50 12.32
C MET A 289 10.08 4.63 12.85
N PHE A 290 11.36 4.37 13.06
CA PHE A 290 12.32 5.38 13.54
C PHE A 290 12.50 6.51 12.52
N CYS A 291 12.72 6.18 11.26
CA CYS A 291 12.82 7.18 10.19
C CYS A 291 11.50 7.94 9.97
N THR A 292 10.34 7.28 10.14
CA THR A 292 9.03 7.95 10.11
C THR A 292 8.88 8.94 11.27
N SER A 293 9.32 8.55 12.47
CA SER A 293 9.34 9.44 13.63
C SER A 293 10.21 10.68 13.39
N ILE A 294 11.40 10.52 12.80
CA ILE A 294 12.27 11.63 12.37
C ILE A 294 11.57 12.54 11.34
N CYS A 295 11.03 11.97 10.26
CA CYS A 295 10.40 12.72 9.17
C CYS A 295 9.11 13.46 9.57
N ILE A 296 8.49 13.10 10.71
CA ILE A 296 7.27 13.74 11.22
C ILE A 296 7.60 14.67 12.38
N GLY A 297 8.37 14.20 13.36
CA GLY A 297 8.67 14.95 14.57
C GLY A 297 9.49 16.21 14.31
N SER A 298 10.45 16.16 13.38
CA SER A 298 11.28 17.34 13.07
C SER A 298 10.47 18.49 12.43
N PRO A 299 9.62 18.29 11.39
CA PRO A 299 8.73 19.34 10.89
C PRO A 299 7.78 19.91 11.94
N LEU A 300 7.19 19.06 12.80
CA LEU A 300 6.25 19.50 13.83
C LEU A 300 6.95 20.31 14.92
N ALA A 301 8.16 19.92 15.33
CA ALA A 301 8.94 20.63 16.33
C ALA A 301 9.47 21.97 15.81
N ILE A 302 10.06 21.99 14.61
CA ILE A 302 10.62 23.20 13.98
C ILE A 302 9.53 24.23 13.68
N ASN A 303 8.39 23.80 13.13
CA ASN A 303 7.30 24.71 12.76
C ASN A 303 6.23 24.85 13.84
N ARG A 304 6.48 24.39 15.08
CA ARG A 304 5.54 24.40 16.21
C ARG A 304 4.85 25.75 16.40
N ALA A 305 5.60 26.85 16.31
CA ALA A 305 5.07 28.21 16.48
C ALA A 305 4.07 28.61 15.38
N GLN A 306 4.22 28.10 14.16
CA GLN A 306 3.26 28.31 13.07
C GLN A 306 2.06 27.38 13.18
N ILE A 307 2.27 26.11 13.57
CA ILE A 307 1.21 25.11 13.79
C ILE A 307 0.23 25.58 14.88
N LEU A 308 0.75 26.18 15.95
CA LEU A 308 -0.02 26.72 17.07
C LEU A 308 -0.45 28.19 16.87
N SER A 309 -0.19 28.81 15.71
CA SER A 309 -0.74 30.13 15.39
C SER A 309 -2.24 30.01 15.04
N ILE A 310 -2.94 31.14 15.02
CA ILE A 310 -4.35 31.21 14.62
C ILE A 310 -4.53 30.66 13.18
N GLU A 311 -3.55 30.90 12.31
CA GLU A 311 -3.51 30.46 10.91
C GLU A 311 -3.21 28.96 10.81
N GLY A 312 -2.32 28.43 11.65
CA GLY A 312 -2.04 26.99 11.74
C GLY A 312 -3.23 26.19 12.28
N LEU A 313 -3.95 26.73 13.27
CA LEU A 313 -5.19 26.13 13.77
C LEU A 313 -6.32 26.22 12.72
N LYS A 314 -6.45 27.34 11.99
CA LYS A 314 -7.38 27.46 10.85
C LYS A 314 -7.09 26.45 9.74
N LEU A 315 -5.80 26.15 9.47
CA LEU A 315 -5.36 25.20 8.44
C LEU A 315 -5.83 23.75 8.70
N LEU A 316 -6.11 23.37 9.96
CA LEU A 316 -6.59 22.03 10.28
C LEU A 316 -7.92 21.70 9.57
N TRP A 317 -8.83 22.66 9.43
CA TRP A 317 -10.12 22.45 8.76
C TRP A 317 -9.98 22.02 7.29
N PRO A 318 -9.32 22.79 6.39
CA PRO A 318 -9.12 22.35 5.02
C PRO A 318 -8.28 21.07 4.92
N VAL A 319 -7.32 20.81 5.82
CA VAL A 319 -6.57 19.53 5.81
C VAL A 319 -7.52 18.35 6.09
N LEU A 320 -8.37 18.46 7.12
CA LEU A 320 -9.38 17.44 7.43
C LEU A 320 -10.37 17.26 6.27
N THR A 321 -10.94 18.35 5.76
CA THR A 321 -11.89 18.31 4.64
C THR A 321 -11.27 17.73 3.37
N PHE A 322 -10.03 18.08 3.03
CA PHE A 322 -9.33 17.52 1.86
C PHE A 322 -9.20 16.00 1.95
N HIS A 323 -8.81 15.45 3.11
CA HIS A 323 -8.73 14.01 3.27
C HIS A 323 -10.12 13.35 3.23
N VAL A 324 -11.11 13.89 3.95
CA VAL A 324 -12.50 13.37 3.93
C VAL A 324 -13.06 13.32 2.51
N VAL A 325 -12.96 14.42 1.75
CA VAL A 325 -13.45 14.48 0.37
C VAL A 325 -12.61 13.58 -0.55
N SER A 326 -11.31 13.41 -0.32
CA SER A 326 -10.47 12.47 -1.08
C SER A 326 -10.82 11.00 -0.83
N PHE A 327 -11.14 10.61 0.42
CA PHE A 327 -11.67 9.28 0.72
C PHE A 327 -13.03 9.05 0.01
N ILE A 328 -13.96 9.99 0.15
CA ILE A 328 -15.29 9.93 -0.45
C ILE A 328 -15.19 9.83 -1.97
N ALA A 329 -14.49 10.77 -2.61
CA ALA A 329 -14.37 10.81 -4.07
C ALA A 329 -13.59 9.60 -4.62
N GLY A 330 -12.55 9.11 -3.92
CA GLY A 330 -11.86 7.87 -4.25
C GLY A 330 -12.74 6.62 -4.16
N TYR A 331 -13.70 6.58 -3.23
CA TYR A 331 -14.72 5.54 -3.21
C TYR A 331 -15.68 5.68 -4.40
N TYR A 332 -16.29 6.86 -4.58
CA TYR A 332 -17.35 7.06 -5.58
C TYR A 332 -16.86 7.01 -7.03
N ILE A 333 -15.63 7.46 -7.35
CA ILE A 333 -15.06 7.34 -8.70
C ILE A 333 -15.01 5.87 -9.14
N SER A 334 -14.66 4.95 -8.21
CA SER A 334 -14.66 3.51 -8.47
C SER A 334 -16.06 2.88 -8.58
N LYS A 335 -17.13 3.60 -8.23
CA LYS A 335 -18.53 3.13 -8.35
C LYS A 335 -19.25 3.67 -9.60
N LEU A 336 -18.62 4.54 -10.38
CA LEU A 336 -19.21 5.12 -11.60
C LEU A 336 -19.64 4.02 -12.60
N PRO A 337 -20.80 4.12 -13.27
CA PRO A 337 -21.40 3.01 -14.01
C PRO A 337 -20.48 2.37 -15.06
N PHE A 338 -19.68 3.17 -15.77
CA PHE A 338 -18.81 2.74 -16.85
C PHE A 338 -17.51 2.03 -16.38
N CYS A 339 -17.11 2.20 -15.11
CA CYS A 339 -15.91 1.60 -14.52
C CYS A 339 -16.19 0.96 -13.15
N ARG A 340 -17.43 0.52 -12.91
CA ARG A 340 -17.91 0.07 -11.59
C ARG A 340 -17.08 -1.10 -11.03
N GLN A 341 -16.55 -0.90 -9.82
CA GLN A 341 -15.72 -1.87 -9.10
C GLN A 341 -16.47 -2.63 -8.00
N GLU A 342 -15.91 -3.79 -7.64
CA GLU A 342 -16.24 -4.53 -6.43
C GLU A 342 -15.95 -3.73 -5.15
N GLU A 343 -16.50 -4.17 -4.02
CA GLU A 343 -16.44 -3.45 -2.75
C GLU A 343 -15.03 -3.40 -2.13
N ASN A 344 -14.30 -4.52 -2.19
CA ASN A 344 -12.89 -4.64 -1.84
C ASN A 344 -12.00 -3.60 -2.56
N VAL A 345 -12.19 -3.42 -3.86
CA VAL A 345 -11.46 -2.49 -4.72
C VAL A 345 -11.86 -1.05 -4.43
N SER A 346 -13.15 -0.77 -4.23
CA SER A 346 -13.62 0.58 -3.88
C SER A 346 -13.08 1.07 -2.54
N ARG A 347 -12.99 0.19 -1.54
CA ARG A 347 -12.34 0.48 -0.26
C ARG A 347 -10.86 0.79 -0.45
N THR A 348 -10.14 -0.03 -1.22
CA THR A 348 -8.74 0.21 -1.56
C THR A 348 -8.51 1.54 -2.27
N ILE A 349 -9.27 1.85 -3.34
CA ILE A 349 -9.09 3.10 -4.10
C ILE A 349 -9.42 4.31 -3.22
N SER A 350 -10.45 4.23 -2.37
CA SER A 350 -10.74 5.26 -1.36
C SER A 350 -9.56 5.52 -0.43
N LEU A 351 -9.00 4.47 0.18
CA LEU A 351 -7.87 4.59 1.11
C LEU A 351 -6.59 5.07 0.42
N CYS A 352 -6.29 4.60 -0.78
CA CYS A 352 -5.12 5.03 -1.55
C CYS A 352 -5.27 6.47 -2.10
N THR A 353 -6.49 6.99 -2.22
CA THR A 353 -6.75 8.39 -2.62
C THR A 353 -6.67 9.33 -1.41
N GLY A 354 -7.27 8.96 -0.27
CA GLY A 354 -7.26 9.78 0.94
C GLY A 354 -5.95 9.75 1.74
N MET A 355 -5.16 8.67 1.64
CA MET A 355 -3.88 8.52 2.35
C MET A 355 -2.70 8.65 1.39
N GLN A 356 -1.77 9.55 1.70
CA GLN A 356 -0.73 10.01 0.79
C GLN A 356 0.64 10.16 1.45
N SER A 357 1.71 10.23 0.66
CA SER A 357 3.09 10.33 1.18
C SER A 357 3.41 11.72 1.74
N SER A 358 2.80 12.09 2.87
CA SER A 358 2.99 13.42 3.48
C SER A 358 4.40 13.64 4.04
N THR A 359 5.19 12.59 4.24
CA THR A 359 6.65 12.70 4.48
C THR A 359 7.40 13.16 3.23
N LEU A 360 7.05 12.66 2.04
CA LEU A 360 7.58 13.15 0.77
C LEU A 360 7.14 14.59 0.49
N ALA A 361 5.87 14.93 0.76
CA ALA A 361 5.40 16.31 0.62
C ALA A 361 6.13 17.27 1.57
N GLY A 362 6.35 16.86 2.83
CA GLY A 362 7.11 17.63 3.82
C GLY A 362 8.57 17.84 3.43
N LEU A 363 9.23 16.80 2.89
CA LEU A 363 10.59 16.91 2.35
C LEU A 363 10.65 17.94 1.21
N LEU A 364 9.81 17.75 0.18
CA LEU A 364 9.81 18.61 -1.01
C LEU A 364 9.45 20.05 -0.67
N ALA A 365 8.50 20.28 0.24
CA ALA A 365 8.18 21.62 0.72
C ALA A 365 9.39 22.26 1.45
N THR A 366 10.02 21.52 2.36
CA THR A 366 11.18 22.00 3.13
C THR A 366 12.39 22.31 2.24
N GLN A 367 12.59 21.55 1.17
CA GLN A 367 13.70 21.72 0.22
C GLN A 367 13.45 22.84 -0.81
N PHE A 368 12.23 22.98 -1.33
CA PHE A 368 11.96 23.78 -2.54
C PHE A 368 10.94 24.91 -2.37
N LEU A 369 10.06 24.87 -1.35
CA LEU A 369 8.99 25.88 -1.17
C LEU A 369 9.13 26.71 0.12
N GLY A 370 9.98 26.29 1.06
CA GLY A 370 10.23 26.94 2.34
C GLY A 370 9.58 26.24 3.53
N SER A 371 10.09 26.52 4.74
CA SER A 371 9.70 25.80 5.97
C SER A 371 8.21 25.90 6.31
N SER A 372 7.60 27.08 6.14
CA SER A 372 6.17 27.28 6.37
C SER A 372 5.30 26.37 5.48
N GLN A 373 5.75 26.09 4.26
CA GLN A 373 5.03 25.22 3.32
C GLN A 373 5.14 23.73 3.72
N ALA A 374 5.98 23.36 4.69
CA ALA A 374 6.00 22.01 5.28
C ALA A 374 4.93 21.81 6.36
N VAL A 375 4.23 22.87 6.81
CA VAL A 375 3.17 22.79 7.83
C VAL A 375 1.93 21.99 7.36
N PRO A 376 1.37 22.18 6.15
CA PRO A 376 0.23 21.35 5.70
C PRO A 376 0.56 19.85 5.62
N PRO A 377 1.70 19.40 5.04
CA PRO A 377 2.14 18.01 5.14
C PRO A 377 2.28 17.49 6.58
N ALA A 378 2.81 18.31 7.49
CA ALA A 378 2.97 18.00 8.91
C ALA A 378 1.62 17.79 9.62
N CYS A 379 0.61 18.63 9.38
CA CYS A 379 -0.75 18.41 9.88
C CYS A 379 -1.41 17.18 9.22
N SER A 380 -1.21 17.01 7.91
CA SER A 380 -1.79 15.94 7.09
C SER A 380 -1.39 14.55 7.54
N VAL A 381 -0.12 14.32 7.90
CA VAL A 381 0.37 12.96 8.21
C VAL A 381 -0.33 12.34 9.42
N VAL A 382 -0.70 13.16 10.41
CA VAL A 382 -1.48 12.75 11.59
C VAL A 382 -2.95 12.59 11.21
N ALA A 383 -3.51 13.60 10.53
CA ALA A 383 -4.92 13.64 10.13
C ALA A 383 -5.31 12.42 9.26
N MET A 384 -4.56 12.15 8.20
CA MET A 384 -4.83 11.06 7.27
C MET A 384 -4.68 9.68 7.92
N ALA A 385 -3.76 9.53 8.88
CA ALA A 385 -3.54 8.28 9.59
C ALA A 385 -4.75 7.95 10.46
N ILE A 386 -5.20 8.91 11.30
CA ILE A 386 -6.39 8.75 12.14
C ILE A 386 -7.62 8.46 11.27
N MET A 387 -7.95 9.34 10.31
CA MET A 387 -9.15 9.18 9.48
C MET A 387 -9.15 7.89 8.65
N GLY A 388 -8.03 7.56 7.99
CA GLY A 388 -7.93 6.37 7.15
C GLY A 388 -8.05 5.06 7.95
N LEU A 389 -7.57 5.04 9.19
CA LEU A 389 -7.65 3.87 10.06
C LEU A 389 -9.01 3.74 10.77
N CYS A 390 -9.64 4.85 11.16
CA CYS A 390 -11.02 4.84 11.63
C CYS A 390 -11.96 4.32 10.53
N LEU A 391 -11.81 4.83 9.30
CA LEU A 391 -12.57 4.38 8.13
C LEU A 391 -12.31 2.90 7.79
N ALA A 392 -11.04 2.47 7.85
CA ALA A 392 -10.68 1.07 7.62
C ALA A 392 -11.22 0.14 8.72
N SER A 393 -11.15 0.53 10.00
CA SER A 393 -11.69 -0.24 11.12
C SER A 393 -13.21 -0.39 11.02
N PHE A 394 -13.91 0.69 10.70
CA PHE A 394 -15.36 0.68 10.39
C PHE A 394 -15.71 -0.35 9.31
N TRP A 395 -14.99 -0.34 8.18
CA TRP A 395 -15.17 -1.32 7.11
C TRP A 395 -14.73 -2.75 7.48
N GLY A 396 -13.71 -2.90 8.32
CA GLY A 396 -13.22 -4.17 8.84
C GLY A 396 -14.22 -4.88 9.74
N ASN A 397 -14.91 -4.10 10.59
CA ASN A 397 -15.96 -4.59 11.49
C ASN A 397 -17.26 -5.01 10.77
N GLY A 398 -17.32 -4.84 9.43
CA GLY A 398 -18.39 -5.36 8.57
C GLY A 398 -19.36 -4.29 8.07
N TYR A 399 -19.37 -3.11 8.69
CA TYR A 399 -20.22 -1.99 8.30
C TYR A 399 -19.95 -1.53 6.85
N ARG A 400 -20.96 -0.93 6.24
CA ARG A 400 -20.99 -0.37 4.89
C ARG A 400 -21.43 1.10 4.95
N ILE A 401 -21.07 1.87 3.92
CA ILE A 401 -21.45 3.30 3.84
C ILE A 401 -22.98 3.49 3.84
N ARG A 402 -23.74 2.50 3.32
CA ARG A 402 -25.21 2.52 3.35
C ARG A 402 -25.78 2.48 4.77
N ASP A 403 -25.07 1.86 5.71
CA ASP A 403 -25.55 1.63 7.07
C ASP A 403 -25.46 2.93 7.89
N LEU A 404 -24.51 3.83 7.55
CA LEU A 404 -24.46 5.19 8.10
C LEU A 404 -25.70 6.02 7.76
N LEU A 405 -26.30 5.83 6.57
CA LEU A 405 -27.52 6.54 6.19
C LEU A 405 -28.73 6.12 7.03
N TYR A 406 -28.74 4.87 7.54
CA TYR A 406 -29.73 4.43 8.53
C TYR A 406 -29.44 4.98 9.93
N ILE A 407 -28.17 5.12 10.33
CA ILE A 407 -27.78 5.68 11.64
C ILE A 407 -28.12 7.18 11.74
N PHE A 408 -27.99 7.94 10.65
CA PHE A 408 -28.30 9.39 10.62
C PHE A 408 -29.75 9.72 10.26
N SER A 409 -30.59 8.74 9.91
CA SER A 409 -32.01 8.93 9.63
C SER A 409 -32.84 8.36 10.79
N PRO A 410 -33.30 9.17 11.76
CA PRO A 410 -34.14 8.66 12.83
C PRO A 410 -35.43 8.05 12.26
N GLN A 411 -35.84 6.90 12.78
CA GLN A 411 -37.15 6.33 12.47
C GLN A 411 -38.25 7.26 12.98
N THR A 412 -38.99 7.87 12.06
CA THR A 412 -40.33 8.38 12.34
C THR A 412 -41.27 7.19 12.42
N ASP A 413 -41.25 6.45 13.53
CA ASP A 413 -42.20 5.38 13.80
C ASP A 413 -43.59 5.98 14.01
N SER A 414 -44.33 6.11 12.89
CA SER A 414 -45.74 6.47 12.89
C SER A 414 -46.53 5.31 13.49
N THR A 415 -46.81 5.37 14.79
CA THR A 415 -47.62 4.39 15.52
C THR A 415 -49.04 4.36 14.95
N VAL A 416 -49.32 3.39 14.08
CA VAL A 416 -50.68 3.07 13.66
C VAL A 416 -51.35 2.27 14.77
N SER A 417 -52.18 2.93 15.56
CA SER A 417 -53.18 2.28 16.42
C SER A 417 -54.30 1.69 15.54
N PRO A 418 -54.93 0.57 15.96
CA PRO A 418 -55.99 -0.09 15.20
C PRO A 418 -57.33 0.66 15.24
#